data_AF-A0AAE2TMU0-F1
#
_entry.id   AF-A0AAE2TMU0-F1
#
_cell.length_a   1.000
_cell.length_b   1.000
_cell.length_c   1.000
_cell.angle_alpha   90.00
_cell.angle_beta   90.00
_cell.angle_gamma   90.00
#
_symmetry.space_group_name_H-M   'P 1'
#
loop_
_entity.id
_entity.type
_entity.pdbx_description
1 polymer ?
#
loop_
_entity_poly.entity_id
_entity_poly.type
_entity_poly.pdbx_seq_one_letter_code
_entity_poly.pdbx_strand_id
1 'polypeptide(L)' 'MKRAGIGDVIREEYKCPCGSGQVVYGKENIPSFRSIEIDCYCKQCNEKYDFGRGTATLKNNY' A
#
# COMPACT_ATOMS: atom_id res chain seq x y z
N MET A 1 29.94 -4.96 -13.56
CA MET A 1 28.63 -4.25 -13.55
C MET A 1 27.51 -5.25 -13.28
N LYS A 2 26.59 -4.87 -12.37
CA LYS A 2 25.22 -5.40 -12.12
C LYS A 2 25.05 -6.86 -11.67
N ARG A 3 24.54 -7.01 -10.44
CA ARG A 3 23.49 -7.98 -10.03
C ARG A 3 22.98 -7.57 -8.64
N ALA A 4 22.23 -6.46 -8.59
CA ALA A 4 21.17 -6.38 -7.60
C ALA A 4 20.10 -7.32 -8.14
N GLY A 5 19.74 -8.36 -7.37
CA GLY A 5 18.63 -9.25 -7.73
C GLY A 5 17.47 -8.40 -8.21
N ILE A 6 16.80 -8.83 -9.27
CA ILE A 6 15.68 -8.12 -9.90
C ILE A 6 14.57 -8.07 -8.85
N GLY A 7 14.70 -7.14 -7.92
CA GLY A 7 13.74 -6.87 -6.89
C GLY A 7 12.68 -6.04 -7.57
N ASP A 8 11.54 -6.64 -7.83
CA ASP A 8 10.42 -5.88 -8.36
C ASP A 8 9.94 -4.96 -7.24
N VAL A 9 10.15 -3.66 -7.43
CA VAL A 9 9.56 -2.62 -6.60
C VAL A 9 8.34 -2.11 -7.36
N ILE A 10 7.17 -2.43 -6.83
CA ILE A 10 5.88 -1.98 -7.35
C ILE A 10 5.45 -0.80 -6.49
N ARG A 11 5.14 0.32 -7.14
CA ARG A 11 4.53 1.47 -6.49
C ARG A 11 3.29 1.88 -7.28
N GLU A 12 2.15 1.88 -6.60
CA GLU A 12 0.85 2.19 -7.21
C GLU A 12 0.12 3.22 -6.36
N GLU A 13 -0.41 4.26 -7.00
CA GLU A 13 -1.13 5.33 -6.33
C GLU A 13 -2.62 5.22 -6.65
N TYR A 14 -3.43 5.21 -5.60
CA TYR A 14 -4.88 5.08 -5.67
C TYR A 14 -5.55 6.30 -5.03
N LYS A 15 -6.76 6.61 -5.48
CA LYS A 15 -7.62 7.56 -4.78
C LYS A 15 -8.26 6.87 -3.59
N CYS A 16 -8.28 7.53 -2.44
CA CYS A 16 -8.99 7.06 -1.27
C CYS A 16 -10.49 6.90 -1.60
N PRO A 17 -11.18 5.86 -1.12
CA PRO A 17 -12.61 5.65 -1.38
C PRO A 17 -13.50 6.81 -0.94
N CYS A 18 -13.07 7.63 0.01
CA CYS A 18 -13.80 8.83 0.41
C CYS A 18 -13.64 10.02 -0.54
N GLY A 19 -12.68 9.98 -1.48
CA GLY A 19 -12.33 11.09 -2.37
C GLY A 19 -11.46 12.19 -1.75
N SER A 20 -11.31 12.22 -0.43
CA SER A 20 -10.59 13.29 0.31
C SER A 20 -9.09 13.02 0.50
N GLY A 21 -8.54 11.94 -0.08
CA GLY A 21 -7.11 11.63 0.06
C GLY A 21 -6.60 10.62 -0.97
N GLN A 22 -5.34 10.24 -0.82
CA GLN A 22 -4.65 9.26 -1.66
C GLN A 22 -4.11 8.11 -0.82
N VAL A 23 -3.97 6.95 -1.47
CA VAL A 23 -3.40 5.74 -0.92
C VAL A 23 -2.26 5.31 -1.82
N VAL A 24 -1.09 5.08 -1.25
CA VAL A 24 0.09 4.62 -1.97
C VAL A 24 0.38 3.21 -1.53
N TYR A 25 0.39 2.29 -2.48
CA TYR A 25 0.77 0.89 -2.28
C TYR A 25 2.20 0.70 -2.76
N GLY A 26 3.08 0.30 -1.85
CA GLY A 26 4.44 -0.15 -2.14
C GLY A 26 4.56 -1.65 -1.90
N LYS A 27 5.18 -2.36 -2.84
CA LYS A 27 5.57 -3.75 -2.66
C LYS A 27 6.99 -3.95 -3.15
N GLU A 28 7.86 -4.36 -2.24
CA GLU A 28 9.22 -4.77 -2.54
C GLU A 28 9.29 -6.29 -2.57
N ASN A 29 9.65 -6.85 -3.72
CA ASN A 29 9.86 -8.28 -3.90
C ASN A 29 11.33 -8.57 -4.23
N ILE A 30 12.19 -8.31 -3.26
CA ILE A 30 13.62 -8.59 -3.35
C ILE A 30 13.82 -10.06 -2.92
N PRO A 31 14.69 -10.84 -3.58
CA PRO A 31 14.90 -12.26 -3.25
C PRO A 31 15.16 -12.54 -1.76
N SER A 32 15.77 -11.60 -1.07
CA SER A 32 16.10 -11.67 0.36
C SER A 32 15.12 -10.93 1.28
N PHE A 33 14.18 -10.17 0.72
CA PHE A 33 13.28 -9.31 1.49
C PHE A 33 11.97 -9.06 0.75
N ARG A 34 10.87 -9.46 1.38
CA ARG A 34 9.52 -9.22 0.87
C ARG A 34 8.76 -8.36 1.86
N SER A 35 8.42 -7.16 1.44
CA SER A 35 7.69 -6.20 2.27
C SER A 35 6.60 -5.52 1.47
N ILE A 36 5.51 -5.23 2.16
CA ILE A 36 4.37 -4.50 1.63
C ILE A 36 4.18 -3.31 2.56
N GLU A 37 4.20 -2.12 2.00
CA GLU A 37 3.93 -0.85 2.67
C GLU A 37 2.70 -0.22 2.04
N ILE A 38 1.79 0.30 2.86
CA ILE A 38 0.56 0.92 2.38
C ILE A 38 0.35 2.19 3.17
N ASP A 39 0.50 3.33 2.50
CA ASP A 39 0.39 4.64 3.09
C ASP A 39 -0.91 5.31 2.66
N CYS A 40 -1.78 5.61 3.62
CA CYS A 40 -2.99 6.36 3.38
C CYS A 40 -2.87 7.77 3.95
N TYR A 41 -2.95 8.77 3.06
CA TYR A 41 -2.95 10.19 3.42
C TYR A 41 -4.30 10.70 3.92
N CYS A 42 -5.30 9.83 4.05
CA CYS A 42 -6.60 10.15 4.61
C CYS A 42 -6.73 9.62 6.04
N LYS A 43 -6.62 10.48 7.06
CA LYS A 43 -6.73 10.08 8.47
C LYS A 43 -8.04 9.33 8.78
N GLN A 44 -9.16 9.90 8.35
CA GLN A 44 -10.49 9.31 8.60
C GLN A 44 -10.64 7.90 8.03
N CYS A 45 -10.08 7.65 6.84
CA CYS A 45 -10.15 6.32 6.25
C CYS A 45 -9.05 5.41 6.75
N ASN A 46 -7.88 5.93 7.13
CA ASN A 46 -6.82 5.15 7.77
C ASN A 46 -7.27 4.55 9.11
N GLU A 47 -8.10 5.28 9.87
CA GLU A 47 -8.67 4.77 11.12
C GLU A 47 -9.83 3.79 10.88
N LYS A 48 -10.63 4.01 9.83
CA LYS A 48 -11.84 3.20 9.56
C LYS A 48 -11.62 1.98 8.67
N TYR A 49 -10.61 2.04 7.79
CA TYR A 49 -10.38 1.05 6.74
C TYR A 49 -8.94 0.54 6.81
N ASP A 50 -8.79 -0.72 6.43
CA ASP A 50 -7.54 -1.37 6.11
C ASP A 50 -7.36 -1.33 4.59
N PHE A 51 -6.23 -0.80 4.15
CA PHE A 51 -5.94 -0.59 2.74
C PHE A 51 -5.15 -1.75 2.18
N GLY A 52 -5.55 -2.22 1.01
CA GLY A 52 -4.85 -3.22 0.22
C GLY A 52 -4.41 -2.67 -1.14
N ARG A 53 -3.97 -3.56 -2.02
CA ARG A 53 -3.61 -3.21 -3.41
C ARG A 53 -4.87 -2.84 -4.21
N GLY A 54 -5.20 -1.55 -4.25
CA GLY A 54 -6.38 -1.04 -4.94
C GLY A 54 -7.71 -1.37 -4.26
N THR A 55 -7.68 -1.84 -3.02
CA THR A 55 -8.88 -2.19 -2.25
C THR A 55 -8.85 -1.50 -0.88
N ALA A 56 -10.03 -1.26 -0.32
CA ALA A 56 -10.19 -0.73 1.03
C ALA A 56 -11.28 -1.54 1.74
N THR A 57 -10.94 -2.11 2.89
CA THR A 57 -11.81 -2.99 3.68
C THR A 57 -12.08 -2.34 5.02
N LEU A 58 -13.30 -2.35 5.53
CA LEU A 58 -13.60 -1.77 6.84
C LEU A 58 -12.84 -2.52 7.93
N LYS A 59 -12.14 -1.78 8.81
CA LYS A 59 -11.58 -2.32 10.05
C LYS A 59 -12.76 -2.66 10.95
N ASN A 60 -13.08 -3.94 11.03
CA ASN A 60 -14.14 -4.41 11.90
C ASN A 60 -13.59 -4.45 13.33
N ASN A 61 -13.83 -3.39 14.11
CA ASN A 61 -13.58 -3.40 15.55
C ASN A 61 -14.69 -4.22 16.20
N TYR A 62 -14.42 -5.49 16.50
CA TYR A 62 -15.27 -6.35 17.34
C TYR A 62 -14.83 -6.27 18.79
#